data_AF-A0A8T4SKI3-F1
#
_entry.id   AF-A0A8T4SKI3-F1
#
_cell.length_a   1.000
_cell.length_b   1.000
_cell.length_c   1.000
_cell.angle_alpha   90.00
_cell.angle_beta   90.00
_cell.angle_gamma   90.00
#
_symmetry.space_group_name_H-M   'P 1'
#
loop_
_entity.id
_entity.type
_entity.pdbx_description
1 polymer ?
#
loop_
_entity_poly.entity_id
_entity_poly.type
_entity_poly.pdbx_seq_one_letter_code
_entity_poly.pdbx_strand_id
1 'polypeptide(L)'
;MQLMIKELKKIGSFKTLFIGDVDFSQPLLSKQQKKIFSYAVQQGYYELPRKTTIVEIAKALQLSSATAGEHLLKAENKLLCGIAAKI
;
A
#
# COMPACT_ATOMS: atom_id res chain seq x y z
N MET A 1 11.02 -3.67 -3.16
CA MET A 1 10.68 -4.96 -2.52
C MET A 1 11.89 -5.56 -1.77
N GLN A 2 13.06 -5.71 -2.40
CA GLN A 2 14.27 -6.19 -1.71
C GLN A 2 14.70 -5.31 -0.51
N LEU A 3 14.50 -3.99 -0.60
CA LEU A 3 14.81 -3.05 0.50
C LEU A 3 13.91 -3.29 1.73
N MET A 4 12.61 -3.54 1.52
CA MET A 4 11.64 -3.76 2.60
C MET A 4 11.94 -5.06 3.37
N ILE A 5 12.30 -6.14 2.66
CA ILE A 5 12.70 -7.41 3.28
C ILE A 5 13.98 -7.24 4.11
N LYS A 6 14.90 -6.38 3.65
CA LYS A 6 16.15 -6.08 4.35
C LYS A 6 15.92 -5.34 5.67
N GLU A 7 14.96 -4.42 5.71
CA GLU A 7 14.55 -3.75 6.95
C GLU A 7 13.83 -4.71 7.91
N LEU A 8 12.97 -5.60 7.41
CA LEU A 8 12.29 -6.61 8.25
C LEU A 8 13.28 -7.56 8.95
N LYS A 9 14.41 -7.90 8.31
CA LYS A 9 15.47 -8.74 8.92
C LYS A 9 16.13 -8.08 10.14
N LYS A 10 16.11 -6.74 10.24
CA LYS A 10 16.70 -6.04 11.39
C LYS A 10 15.82 -6.08 12.63
N ILE A 11 14.52 -6.31 12.46
CA ILE A 11 13.51 -6.20 13.53
C ILE A 11 13.30 -7.55 14.24
N GLY A 12 13.61 -8.67 13.59
CA GLY A 12 13.57 -9.99 14.21
C GLY A 12 13.51 -11.14 13.21
N SER A 13 13.24 -12.34 13.72
CA SER A 13 12.98 -13.51 12.87
C SER A 13 11.54 -13.46 12.37
N PHE A 14 11.37 -13.28 11.07
CA PHE A 14 10.07 -13.42 10.41
C PHE A 14 10.03 -14.72 9.62
N LYS A 15 8.89 -15.41 9.66
CA LYS A 15 8.60 -16.52 8.77
C LYS A 15 7.84 -15.96 7.58
N THR A 16 8.42 -16.05 6.39
CA THR A 16 7.70 -15.71 5.16
C THR A 16 6.55 -16.71 5.01
N LEU A 17 5.31 -16.23 5.10
CA LEU A 17 4.13 -17.03 4.81
C LEU A 17 3.80 -16.85 3.33
N PHE A 18 3.72 -17.95 2.60
CA PHE A 18 3.24 -17.93 1.22
C PHE A 18 1.71 -17.87 1.25
N ILE A 19 1.14 -16.72 0.89
CA ILE A 19 -0.33 -16.47 0.90
C ILE A 19 -0.98 -17.05 -0.38
N GLY A 20 -0.39 -18.10 -0.97
CA GLY A 20 -0.80 -18.69 -2.24
C GLY A 20 -0.49 -17.85 -3.47
N ASP A 21 -0.76 -18.41 -4.66
CA ASP A 21 -0.56 -17.73 -5.94
C ASP A 21 -1.54 -16.56 -6.08
N VAL A 22 -1.02 -15.33 -6.09
CA VAL A 22 -1.82 -14.16 -6.43
C VAL A 22 -2.04 -14.20 -7.94
N ASP A 23 -3.29 -14.36 -8.36
CA ASP A 23 -3.63 -14.28 -9.78
C ASP A 23 -3.35 -12.84 -10.27
N PHE A 24 -2.30 -12.70 -11.07
CA PHE A 24 -1.91 -11.44 -11.72
C PHE A 24 -2.52 -11.30 -13.12
N SER A 25 -3.42 -12.21 -13.54
CA SER A 25 -4.11 -12.14 -14.83
C SER A 25 -4.81 -10.79 -15.03
N GLN A 26 -5.26 -10.17 -13.94
CA GLN A 26 -5.70 -8.78 -13.92
C GLN A 26 -4.99 -7.97 -12.83
N PRO A 27 -4.66 -6.69 -13.10
CA PRO A 27 -4.07 -5.82 -12.10
C PRO A 27 -5.09 -5.57 -10.98
N LEU A 28 -4.75 -6.03 -9.76
CA LEU A 28 -5.58 -5.87 -8.56
C LEU A 28 -5.98 -4.41 -8.33
N LEU A 29 -5.04 -3.48 -8.55
CA LEU A 29 -5.28 -2.04 -8.44
C LEU A 29 -5.37 -1.38 -9.82
N SER A 30 -6.28 -0.42 -9.96
CA SER A 30 -6.27 0.47 -11.13
C SER A 30 -4.97 1.28 -11.19
N LYS A 31 -4.63 1.82 -12.37
CA LYS A 31 -3.42 2.65 -12.54
C LYS A 31 -3.36 3.80 -11.52
N GLN A 32 -4.49 4.47 -11.25
CA GLN A 32 -4.55 5.56 -10.28
C GLN A 32 -4.45 5.07 -8.83
N GLN A 33 -5.16 3.99 -8.48
CA GLN A 33 -5.05 3.36 -7.17
C GLN A 33 -3.60 2.97 -6.86
N LYS A 34 -2.93 2.31 -7.82
CA LYS A 34 -1.53 1.92 -7.71
C LYS A 34 -0.60 3.13 -7.56
N LYS A 35 -0.81 4.18 -8.36
CA LYS A 35 0.00 5.41 -8.31
C LYS A 35 -0.09 6.07 -6.93
N ILE A 36 -1.31 6.31 -6.45
CA ILE A 36 -1.55 7.01 -5.17
C ILE A 36 -1.07 6.15 -4.01
N PHE A 37 -1.38 4.85 -4.01
CA PHE A 37 -0.92 3.92 -2.97
C PHE A 37 0.61 3.82 -2.91
N SER A 38 1.27 3.66 -4.06
CA SER A 38 2.74 3.59 -4.11
C SER A 38 3.39 4.87 -3.61
N TYR A 39 2.82 6.02 -3.97
CA TYR A 39 3.29 7.32 -3.48
C TYR A 39 3.11 7.45 -1.97
N ALA A 40 1.93 7.10 -1.43
CA ALA A 40 1.67 7.12 0.01
C ALA A 40 2.65 6.23 0.81
N VAL A 41 2.96 5.03 0.31
CA VAL A 41 3.97 4.14 0.90
C VAL A 41 5.35 4.80 0.88
N GLN A 42 5.76 5.38 -0.26
CA GLN A 42 7.07 6.02 -0.40
C GLN A 42 7.24 7.25 0.51
N GLN A 43 6.16 7.98 0.77
CA GLN A 43 6.17 9.15 1.67
C GLN A 43 5.97 8.78 3.15
N GLY A 44 5.87 7.49 3.48
CA GLY A 44 5.76 7.02 4.87
C GLY A 44 4.38 7.26 5.50
N TYR A 45 3.31 7.23 4.71
CA TYR A 45 1.92 7.38 5.19
C TYR A 45 1.50 6.28 6.16
N TYR A 46 2.05 5.08 5.96
CA TYR A 46 1.78 3.89 6.79
C TYR A 46 2.87 3.61 7.82
N GLU A 47 3.85 4.51 7.98
CA GLU A 47 4.87 4.39 9.01
C GLU A 47 4.30 4.79 10.40
N LEU A 48 5.00 4.35 11.44
CA LEU A 48 4.69 4.65 12.84
C LEU A 48 5.94 5.26 13.49
N PRO A 49 5.97 6.59 13.78
CA PRO A 49 4.93 7.58 13.49
C PRO A 49 4.77 7.87 11.99
N ARG A 50 3.59 8.33 11.56
CA ARG A 50 3.34 8.69 10.17
C ARG A 50 4.26 9.83 9.76
N LYS A 51 4.95 9.68 8.63
CA LYS A 51 5.85 10.72 8.08
C LYS A 51 5.15 11.68 7.13
N THR A 52 3.92 11.37 6.71
CA THR A 52 3.11 12.23 5.86
C THR A 52 1.62 12.09 6.19
N THR A 53 0.82 13.02 5.66
CA THR A 53 -0.63 13.06 5.77
C THR A 53 -1.32 12.90 4.42
N ILE A 54 -2.61 12.56 4.44
CA ILE A 54 -3.41 12.47 3.22
C ILE A 54 -3.51 13.82 2.48
N VAL A 55 -3.45 14.93 3.21
CA VAL A 55 -3.50 16.29 2.67
C VAL A 55 -2.21 16.60 1.90
N GLU A 56 -1.05 16.23 2.45
CA GLU A 56 0.24 16.39 1.78
C GLU A 56 0.34 15.52 0.52
N ILE A 57 -0.14 14.28 0.59
CA ILE A 57 -0.23 13.38 -0.55
C ILE A 57 -1.14 13.96 -1.64
N ALA A 58 -2.32 14.45 -1.26
CA ALA A 58 -3.27 15.05 -2.19
C ALA A 58 -2.67 16.29 -2.87
N LYS A 59 -2.00 17.16 -2.11
CA LYS A 59 -1.28 18.33 -2.63
C LYS A 59 -0.19 17.92 -3.63
N ALA A 60 0.62 16.92 -3.31
CA ALA A 60 1.70 16.48 -4.17
C ALA A 60 1.20 15.85 -5.49
N LEU A 61 0.04 15.21 -5.46
CA LEU A 61 -0.57 14.57 -6.63
C LEU A 61 -1.59 15.46 -7.37
N GLN A 62 -1.76 16.71 -6.94
CA GLN A 62 -2.74 17.66 -7.49
C GLN A 62 -4.17 17.10 -7.45
N LEU A 63 -4.53 16.49 -6.32
CA LEU A 63 -5.86 15.93 -6.05
C LEU A 63 -6.50 16.65 -4.86
N SER A 64 -7.82 16.52 -4.72
CA SER A 64 -8.47 16.84 -3.45
C SER A 64 -8.14 15.78 -2.39
N SER A 65 -8.12 16.16 -1.11
CA SER A 65 -7.93 15.22 0.01
C SER A 65 -8.96 14.09 0.00
N ALA A 66 -10.21 14.41 -0.37
CA ALA A 66 -11.28 13.42 -0.51
C ALA A 66 -10.98 12.41 -1.63
N THR A 67 -10.56 12.89 -2.80
CA THR A 67 -10.22 12.02 -3.95
C THR A 67 -9.02 11.13 -3.65
N ALA A 68 -7.97 11.67 -3.02
CA ALA A 68 -6.81 10.88 -2.62
C ALA A 68 -7.18 9.82 -1.58
N GLY A 69 -7.98 10.19 -0.58
CA GLY A 69 -8.48 9.27 0.45
C GLY A 69 -9.35 8.16 -0.13
N GLU A 70 -10.26 8.47 -1.05
CA GLU A 70 -11.12 7.48 -1.71
C GLU A 70 -10.29 6.48 -2.54
N HIS A 71 -9.28 6.96 -3.26
CA HIS A 71 -8.39 6.07 -4.01
C HIS A 71 -7.57 5.16 -3.09
N LEU A 72 -7.06 5.67 -1.96
CA LEU A 72 -6.37 4.83 -0.97
C LEU A 72 -7.31 3.80 -0.36
N LEU A 73 -8.49 4.22 0.11
CA LEU A 73 -9.47 3.30 0.70
C LEU A 73 -9.87 2.17 -0.27
N LYS A 74 -10.12 2.50 -1.54
CA LYS A 74 -10.44 1.49 -2.57
C LYS A 74 -9.23 0.58 -2.84
N ALA A 75 -8.01 1.10 -2.79
CA ALA A 75 -6.82 0.29 -2.96
C ALA A 75 -6.61 -0.65 -1.77
N GLU A 76 -6.72 -0.14 -0.55
CA GLU A 76 -6.60 -0.88 0.70
C GLU A 76 -7.64 -2.00 0.79
N ASN A 77 -8.92 -1.71 0.51
CA ASN A 77 -9.97 -2.73 0.50
C ASN A 77 -9.65 -3.88 -0.46
N LYS A 78 -9.20 -3.59 -1.69
CA LYS A 78 -8.85 -4.66 -2.63
C LYS A 78 -7.66 -5.50 -2.17
N LEU A 79 -6.65 -4.86 -1.57
CA LEU A 79 -5.48 -5.55 -1.03
C LEU A 79 -5.87 -6.43 0.17
N LEU A 80 -6.62 -5.87 1.13
CA LEU A 80 -7.03 -6.56 2.34
C LEU A 80 -8.02 -7.69 2.05
N CYS A 81 -9.01 -7.48 1.18
CA CYS A 81 -9.91 -8.57 0.76
C CYS A 81 -9.15 -9.67 0.01
N GLY A 82 -8.18 -9.31 -0.83
CA GLY A 82 -7.34 -10.28 -1.54
C GLY A 82 -6.47 -11.13 -0.61
N ILE A 83 -6.04 -10.57 0.53
CA ILE A 83 -5.29 -11.29 1.57
C ILE A 83 -6.25 -12.12 2.43
N ALA A 84 -7.34 -11.52 2.91
CA ALA A 84 -8.29 -12.16 3.82
C ALA A 84 -9.03 -13.34 3.19
N ALA A 85 -9.33 -13.28 1.88
CA ALA A 85 -9.92 -14.41 1.16
C ALA A 85 -9.01 -15.65 1.07
N LYS A 86 -7.75 -15.55 1.51
CA LYS A 86 -6.73 -16.60 1.42
C LYS A 86 -6.17 -17.05 2.77
N ILE A 87 -6.68 -16.51 3.87
CA ILE A 87 -6.39 -16.94 5.25
C ILE A 87 -7.51 -17.89 5.67
#